data_AF-E3SCB1-F1
#
_entry.id   AF-E3SCB1-F1
#
_cell.length_a   1.000
_cell.length_b   1.000
_cell.length_c   1.000
_cell.angle_alpha   90.00
_cell.angle_beta   90.00
_cell.angle_gamma   90.00
#
_symmetry.space_group_name_H-M   'P 1'
#
loop_
_entity.id
_entity.type
_entity.pdbx_description
1 polymer ?
#
loop_
_entity_poly.entity_id
_entity_poly.type
_entity_poly.pdbx_seq_one_letter_code
_entity_poly.pdbx_strand_id
1 'polypeptide(L)'
;WDWVGGRYSVCSAVGILPLALQYGFNQCELFLEGAHSMDEHFRTAAFHENIPVMMGLFSVWNSTFLGYSSRAILPYCQALSKLPPHIQQVAMESNGKGVDINGKALPYKAGEVDFGEPGTNGQHSFYQLIHQGRPVPAEFIGVVRSQQSVYLKGEIVSNHDELMCNFFAQADALAIGKAPVELRSENVPDMLIPHKTFTGNRPSMSIMLPELNAYTVGQLLALYEDRIAVQGFIWNINSF
;
A
#
# COMPACT_ATOMS: atom_id res chain seq x y z
N TRP A 1 26.60 8.76 4.05
CA TRP A 1 27.06 8.58 5.44
C TRP A 1 26.57 7.23 5.95
N ASP A 2 27.15 6.71 7.01
CA ASP A 2 26.82 5.40 7.61
C ASP A 2 25.40 5.33 8.17
N TRP A 3 24.83 6.45 8.63
CA TRP A 3 23.45 6.55 9.11
C TRP A 3 22.37 6.51 8.00
N VAL A 4 22.76 6.45 6.72
CA VAL A 4 21.81 6.27 5.60
C VAL A 4 21.77 4.79 5.24
N GLY A 5 20.79 4.06 5.78
CA GLY A 5 20.56 2.66 5.43
C GLY A 5 20.22 2.48 3.95
N GLY A 6 20.68 1.40 3.33
CA GLY A 6 20.52 1.19 1.87
C GLY A 6 19.07 1.28 1.38
N ARG A 7 18.13 0.66 2.10
CA ARG A 7 16.69 0.69 1.79
C ARG A 7 15.98 2.01 2.11
N TYR A 8 16.68 2.96 2.75
CA TYR A 8 16.22 4.33 3.07
C TYR A 8 17.06 5.40 2.36
N SER A 9 17.75 5.04 1.27
CA SER A 9 18.82 5.86 0.69
C SER A 9 18.41 6.72 -0.50
N VAL A 10 17.18 6.59 -1.01
CA VAL A 10 16.76 7.25 -2.26
C VAL A 10 16.77 8.78 -2.16
N CYS A 11 16.48 9.35 -0.98
CA CYS A 11 16.60 10.79 -0.71
C CYS A 11 18.05 11.29 -0.56
N SER A 12 19.04 10.38 -0.59
CA SER A 12 20.47 10.74 -0.62
C SER A 12 21.00 10.84 -2.06
N ALA A 13 22.31 11.06 -2.21
CA ALA A 13 22.96 11.05 -3.53
C ALA A 13 22.72 9.76 -4.34
N VAL A 14 22.38 8.63 -3.68
CA VAL A 14 22.02 7.37 -4.37
C VAL A 14 20.87 7.57 -5.35
N GLY A 15 19.75 8.18 -4.92
CA GLY A 15 18.61 8.45 -5.78
C GLY A 15 18.66 9.84 -6.42
N ILE A 16 19.08 10.86 -5.65
CA ILE A 16 19.03 12.25 -6.11
C ILE A 16 19.95 12.49 -7.32
N LEU A 17 21.15 11.89 -7.38
CA LEU A 17 22.04 12.06 -8.52
C LEU A 17 21.43 11.55 -9.85
N PRO A 18 21.02 10.27 -9.98
CA PRO A 18 20.43 9.78 -11.22
C PRO A 18 19.09 10.43 -11.55
N LEU A 19 18.25 10.74 -10.55
CA LEU A 19 16.99 11.43 -10.78
C LEU A 19 17.21 12.87 -11.28
N ALA A 20 18.18 13.60 -10.74
CA ALA A 20 18.50 14.95 -11.18
C ALA A 20 19.07 14.96 -12.61
N LEU A 21 19.86 13.95 -12.98
CA LEU A 21 20.34 13.79 -14.36
C LEU A 21 19.19 13.57 -15.36
N GLN A 22 18.15 12.85 -14.96
CA GLN A 22 17.03 12.51 -15.84
C GLN A 22 15.93 13.58 -15.87
N TYR A 23 15.61 14.19 -14.72
CA TYR A 23 14.43 15.04 -14.54
C TYR A 23 14.78 16.50 -14.17
N GLY A 24 16.06 16.79 -13.96
CA GLY A 24 16.53 18.09 -13.45
C GLY A 24 16.46 18.17 -11.92
N PHE A 25 17.37 18.95 -11.33
CA PHE A 25 17.45 19.07 -9.88
C PHE A 25 16.20 19.72 -9.26
N ASN A 26 15.56 20.66 -9.95
CA ASN A 26 14.32 21.28 -9.46
C ASN A 26 13.19 20.26 -9.19
N GLN A 27 13.11 19.18 -9.96
CA GLN A 27 12.16 18.09 -9.68
C GLN A 27 12.56 17.27 -8.46
N CYS A 28 13.86 17.09 -8.24
CA CYS A 28 14.38 16.42 -7.05
C CYS A 28 14.14 17.25 -5.79
N GLU A 29 14.25 18.58 -5.86
CA GLU A 29 13.90 19.48 -4.75
C GLU A 29 12.43 19.31 -4.35
N LEU A 30 11.50 19.34 -5.31
CA LEU A 30 10.08 19.09 -5.03
C LEU A 30 9.83 17.72 -4.40
N PHE A 31 10.53 16.68 -4.87
CA PHE A 31 10.47 15.34 -4.29
C PHE A 31 10.97 15.32 -2.84
N LEU A 32 12.10 15.95 -2.55
CA LEU A 32 12.67 16.05 -1.20
C LEU A 32 11.78 16.88 -0.27
N GLU A 33 11.20 17.99 -0.76
CA GLU A 33 10.22 18.79 -0.03
C GLU A 33 8.98 17.97 0.33
N GLY A 34 8.52 17.13 -0.61
CA GLY A 34 7.44 16.19 -0.39
C GLY A 34 7.73 15.21 0.73
N ALA A 35 8.88 14.54 0.67
CA ALA A 35 9.32 13.62 1.72
C ALA A 35 9.41 14.33 3.09
N HIS A 36 10.10 15.49 3.13
CA HIS A 36 10.24 16.30 4.34
C HIS A 36 8.89 16.74 4.92
N SER A 37 7.89 17.06 4.09
CA SER A 37 6.56 17.42 4.58
C SER A 37 5.87 16.29 5.33
N MET A 38 6.08 15.03 4.89
CA MET A 38 5.55 13.86 5.58
C MET A 38 6.35 13.57 6.84
N ASP A 39 7.68 13.72 6.81
CA ASP A 39 8.53 13.60 8.00
C ASP A 39 8.08 14.58 9.10
N GLU A 40 7.80 15.83 8.73
CA GLU A 40 7.31 16.86 9.66
C GLU A 40 5.92 16.51 10.21
N HIS A 41 5.02 15.99 9.38
CA HIS A 41 3.73 15.45 9.84
C HIS A 41 3.95 14.31 10.84
N PHE A 42 4.80 13.34 10.50
CA PHE A 42 5.13 12.20 11.36
C PHE A 42 5.72 12.64 12.71
N ARG A 43 6.59 13.65 12.69
CA ARG A 43 7.27 14.17 13.88
C ARG A 43 6.35 14.98 14.80
N THR A 44 5.37 15.69 14.26
CA THR A 44 4.63 16.73 14.99
C THR A 44 3.15 16.42 15.23
N ALA A 45 2.50 15.62 14.38
CA ALA A 45 1.08 15.30 14.53
C ALA A 45 0.83 14.42 15.75
N ALA A 46 -0.28 14.66 16.46
CA ALA A 46 -0.74 13.79 17.52
C ALA A 46 -1.01 12.37 16.96
N PHE A 47 -0.71 11.32 17.72
CA PHE A 47 -0.74 9.94 17.20
C PHE A 47 -2.06 9.51 16.55
N HIS A 48 -3.21 10.03 16.99
CA HIS A 48 -4.52 9.71 16.42
C HIS A 48 -4.83 10.44 15.10
N GLU A 49 -4.04 11.46 14.75
CA GLU A 49 -4.09 12.20 13.48
C GLU A 49 -2.86 11.90 12.60
N ASN A 50 -1.93 11.11 13.11
CA ASN A 50 -0.66 10.81 12.47
C ASN A 50 -0.82 9.61 11.52
N ILE A 51 -0.67 9.87 10.22
CA ILE A 51 -1.01 8.90 9.16
C ILE A 51 -0.05 7.71 9.21
N PRO A 52 1.29 7.88 9.21
CA PRO A 52 2.22 6.75 9.37
C PRO A 52 1.96 5.92 10.63
N VAL A 53 1.64 6.57 11.77
CA VAL A 53 1.34 5.87 13.02
C VAL A 53 0.09 5.01 12.89
N MET A 54 -1.01 5.58 12.39
CA MET A 54 -2.25 4.83 12.18
C MET A 54 -2.06 3.67 11.21
N MET A 55 -1.33 3.89 10.11
CA MET A 55 -1.00 2.83 9.14
C MET A 55 -0.16 1.71 9.77
N GLY A 56 0.88 2.06 10.54
CA GLY A 56 1.71 1.09 11.25
C GLY A 56 0.91 0.26 12.25
N LEU A 57 0.06 0.91 13.04
CA LEU A 57 -0.82 0.26 14.01
C LEU A 57 -1.84 -0.68 13.34
N PHE A 58 -2.46 -0.27 12.23
CA PHE A 58 -3.34 -1.15 11.46
C PHE A 58 -2.61 -2.38 10.92
N SER A 59 -1.37 -2.21 10.46
CA SER A 59 -0.58 -3.34 9.98
C SER A 59 -0.26 -4.31 11.12
N VAL A 60 0.22 -3.81 12.26
CA VAL A 60 0.48 -4.64 13.47
C VAL A 60 -0.79 -5.33 13.95
N TRP A 61 -1.94 -4.64 13.95
CA TRP A 61 -3.22 -5.25 14.31
C TRP A 61 -3.55 -6.45 13.41
N ASN A 62 -3.50 -6.23 12.10
CA ASN A 62 -3.79 -7.28 11.12
C ASN A 62 -2.81 -8.45 11.21
N SER A 63 -1.50 -8.19 11.33
CA SER A 63 -0.49 -9.25 11.28
C SER A 63 -0.31 -9.96 12.62
N THR A 64 -0.26 -9.22 13.72
CA THR A 64 0.06 -9.78 15.05
C THR A 64 -1.18 -10.29 15.77
N PHE A 65 -2.30 -9.58 15.67
CA PHE A 65 -3.52 -9.94 16.41
C PHE A 65 -4.50 -10.77 15.57
N LEU A 66 -4.69 -10.43 14.30
CA LEU A 66 -5.54 -11.22 13.39
C LEU A 66 -4.79 -12.33 12.64
N GLY A 67 -3.45 -12.35 12.72
CA GLY A 67 -2.62 -13.40 12.14
C GLY A 67 -2.48 -13.32 10.61
N TYR A 68 -2.81 -12.19 9.99
CA TYR A 68 -2.67 -12.01 8.55
C TYR A 68 -1.20 -11.76 8.18
N SER A 69 -0.51 -12.80 7.73
CA SER A 69 0.94 -12.79 7.48
C SER A 69 1.39 -12.06 6.21
N SER A 70 0.46 -11.56 5.40
CA SER A 70 0.75 -10.99 4.08
C SER A 70 -0.03 -9.71 3.88
N ARG A 71 0.53 -8.79 3.10
CA ARG A 71 -0.09 -7.50 2.76
C ARG A 71 0.09 -7.22 1.28
N ALA A 72 -0.99 -6.78 0.64
CA ALA A 72 -1.01 -6.49 -0.78
C ALA A 72 -0.95 -4.97 -1.02
N ILE A 73 0.05 -4.49 -1.77
CA ILE A 73 0.21 -3.07 -2.13
C ILE A 73 -0.26 -2.90 -3.57
N LEU A 74 -1.38 -2.20 -3.76
CA LEU A 74 -2.16 -2.25 -4.99
C LEU A 74 -2.36 -0.83 -5.55
N PRO A 75 -1.34 -0.25 -6.22
CA PRO A 75 -1.47 1.06 -6.80
C PRO A 75 -2.33 1.02 -8.07
N TYR A 76 -3.45 1.74 -8.08
CA TYR A 76 -4.28 2.01 -9.26
C TYR A 76 -3.65 3.15 -10.08
N CYS A 77 -2.38 2.98 -10.41
CA CYS A 77 -1.58 3.88 -11.23
C CYS A 77 -0.37 3.12 -11.77
N GLN A 78 -0.29 2.96 -13.09
CA GLN A 78 0.79 2.17 -13.72
C GLN A 78 2.18 2.76 -13.48
N ALA A 79 2.29 4.09 -13.31
CA ALA A 79 3.55 4.76 -12.98
C ALA A 79 4.16 4.30 -11.64
N LEU A 80 3.33 3.75 -10.74
CA LEU A 80 3.75 3.18 -9.46
C LEU A 80 4.05 1.67 -9.53
N SER A 81 4.23 1.09 -10.72
CA SER A 81 4.54 -0.34 -10.89
C SER A 81 5.80 -0.82 -10.16
N LYS A 82 6.71 0.08 -9.81
CA LYS A 82 7.91 -0.24 -9.03
C LYS A 82 7.83 0.14 -7.56
N LEU A 83 6.69 0.66 -7.10
CA LEU A 83 6.45 0.90 -5.68
C LEU A 83 6.36 -0.41 -4.89
N PRO A 84 5.53 -1.42 -5.26
CA PRO A 84 5.49 -2.68 -4.50
C PRO A 84 6.86 -3.37 -4.32
N PRO A 85 7.71 -3.55 -5.35
CA PRO A 85 9.02 -4.16 -5.15
C PRO A 85 9.99 -3.29 -4.34
N HIS A 86 9.86 -1.95 -4.36
CA HIS A 86 10.64 -1.10 -3.47
C HIS A 86 10.22 -1.30 -2.01
N ILE A 87 8.91 -1.28 -1.72
CA ILE A 87 8.39 -1.48 -0.37
C ILE A 87 8.68 -2.88 0.15
N GLN A 88 8.69 -3.91 -0.71
CA GLN A 88 9.14 -5.26 -0.32
C GLN A 88 10.50 -5.21 0.37
N GLN A 89 11.47 -4.53 -0.23
CA GLN A 89 12.78 -4.38 0.40
C GLN A 89 12.68 -3.59 1.70
N VAL A 90 12.07 -2.40 1.66
CA VAL A 90 12.02 -1.49 2.82
C VAL A 90 11.37 -2.19 4.01
N ALA A 91 10.24 -2.86 3.84
CA ALA A 91 9.49 -3.46 4.93
C ALA A 91 10.08 -4.80 5.38
N MET A 92 10.35 -5.72 4.44
CA MET A 92 10.73 -7.09 4.78
C MET A 92 12.16 -7.15 5.32
N GLU A 93 13.07 -6.33 4.79
CA GLU A 93 14.46 -6.26 5.26
C GLU A 93 14.56 -5.50 6.60
N SER A 94 13.72 -4.47 6.82
CA SER A 94 13.63 -3.77 8.11
C SER A 94 13.03 -4.65 9.20
N ASN A 95 11.86 -5.24 8.96
CA ASN A 95 11.02 -5.80 10.03
C ASN A 95 10.93 -7.34 10.04
N GLY A 96 11.54 -8.04 9.08
CA GLY A 96 11.66 -9.50 9.05
C GLY A 96 12.66 -10.03 10.08
N LYS A 97 12.42 -9.77 11.37
CA LYS A 97 13.34 -10.02 12.48
C LYS A 97 12.80 -11.08 13.44
N GLY A 98 13.71 -11.85 14.05
CA GLY A 98 13.39 -12.91 15.02
C GLY A 98 13.74 -12.58 16.47
N VAL A 99 14.37 -11.43 16.72
CA VAL A 99 14.81 -10.96 18.03
C VAL A 99 14.41 -9.50 18.25
N ASP A 100 14.22 -9.12 19.51
CA ASP A 100 14.01 -7.74 19.93
C ASP A 100 15.32 -6.92 19.93
N ILE A 101 15.22 -5.64 20.24
CA ILE A 101 16.38 -4.72 20.30
C ILE A 101 17.44 -5.12 21.36
N ASN A 102 17.08 -5.95 22.34
CA ASN A 102 17.99 -6.46 23.36
C ASN A 102 18.59 -7.84 22.98
N GLY A 103 18.27 -8.35 21.78
CA GLY A 103 18.74 -9.65 21.29
C GLY A 103 17.96 -10.85 21.85
N LYS A 104 16.81 -10.63 22.50
CA LYS A 104 15.96 -11.73 22.98
C LYS A 104 15.02 -12.20 21.87
N ALA A 105 14.86 -13.52 21.74
CA ALA A 105 13.91 -14.09 20.78
C ALA A 105 12.48 -13.56 20.99
N LEU A 106 11.82 -13.18 19.90
CA LEU A 106 10.45 -12.68 19.93
C LEU A 106 9.47 -13.83 20.22
N PRO A 107 8.48 -13.63 21.12
CA PRO A 107 7.42 -14.62 21.36
C PRO A 107 6.30 -14.59 20.30
N TYR A 108 6.40 -13.69 19.33
CA TYR A 108 5.46 -13.49 18.22
C TYR A 108 6.21 -13.37 16.89
N LYS A 109 5.48 -13.34 15.77
CA LYS A 109 6.03 -13.06 14.44
C LYS A 109 5.97 -11.55 14.17
N ALA A 110 7.05 -11.01 13.61
CA ALA A 110 7.14 -9.64 13.14
C ALA A 110 7.38 -9.61 11.63
N GLY A 111 6.97 -8.52 10.99
CA GLY A 111 7.07 -8.33 9.55
C GLY A 111 6.03 -9.13 8.75
N GLU A 112 5.41 -8.48 7.79
CA GLU A 112 4.53 -9.10 6.79
C GLU A 112 5.31 -9.55 5.55
N VAL A 113 4.75 -10.50 4.80
CA VAL A 113 5.17 -10.74 3.40
C VAL A 113 4.43 -9.76 2.51
N ASP A 114 5.16 -8.77 2.00
CA ASP A 114 4.63 -7.77 1.08
C ASP A 114 4.68 -8.26 -0.37
N PHE A 115 3.62 -8.01 -1.11
CA PHE A 115 3.59 -8.23 -2.56
C PHE A 115 2.60 -7.27 -3.21
N GLY A 116 2.61 -7.18 -4.54
CA GLY A 116 1.66 -6.32 -5.23
C GLY A 116 1.97 -6.12 -6.70
N GLU A 117 0.94 -5.71 -7.43
CA GLU A 117 0.98 -5.30 -8.83
C GLU A 117 0.00 -4.13 -8.99
N PRO A 118 0.19 -3.24 -9.98
CA PRO A 118 -0.77 -2.19 -10.26
C PRO A 118 -2.18 -2.72 -10.53
N GLY A 119 -3.18 -1.94 -10.10
CA GLY A 119 -4.54 -2.08 -10.59
C GLY A 119 -4.65 -1.55 -12.03
N THR A 120 -5.39 -2.18 -12.93
CA THR A 120 -6.26 -3.35 -12.73
C THR A 120 -5.55 -4.70 -12.96
N ASN A 121 -4.26 -4.73 -13.30
CA ASN A 121 -3.51 -5.94 -13.63
C ASN A 121 -3.61 -7.01 -12.53
N GLY A 122 -3.42 -6.62 -11.26
CA GLY A 122 -3.53 -7.53 -10.12
C GLY A 122 -4.91 -8.19 -9.99
N GLN A 123 -5.98 -7.51 -10.43
CA GLN A 123 -7.35 -8.04 -10.43
C GLN A 123 -7.47 -9.30 -11.29
N HIS A 124 -6.70 -9.36 -12.38
CA HIS A 124 -6.69 -10.46 -13.34
C HIS A 124 -5.57 -11.47 -13.07
N SER A 125 -4.92 -11.40 -11.89
CA SER A 125 -3.84 -12.29 -11.49
C SER A 125 -4.16 -13.03 -10.19
N PHE A 126 -4.26 -12.31 -9.07
CA PHE A 126 -4.30 -12.92 -7.74
C PHE A 126 -5.49 -12.48 -6.87
N TYR A 127 -6.35 -11.58 -7.35
CA TYR A 127 -7.52 -11.12 -6.58
C TYR A 127 -8.52 -12.23 -6.28
N GLN A 128 -8.57 -13.29 -7.10
CA GLN A 128 -9.35 -14.49 -6.79
C GLN A 128 -8.99 -15.05 -5.40
N LEU A 129 -7.69 -15.13 -5.08
CA LEU A 129 -7.23 -15.56 -3.76
C LEU A 129 -7.57 -14.53 -2.69
N ILE A 130 -7.37 -13.24 -2.97
CA ILE A 130 -7.67 -12.17 -2.00
C ILE A 130 -9.16 -12.19 -1.62
N HIS A 131 -10.06 -12.47 -2.56
CA HIS A 131 -11.51 -12.44 -2.35
C HIS A 131 -12.13 -13.72 -1.76
N GLN A 132 -11.65 -14.90 -2.15
CA GLN A 132 -12.27 -16.18 -1.73
C GLN A 132 -11.30 -17.13 -1.04
N GLY A 133 -9.99 -16.87 -1.14
CA GLY A 133 -8.94 -17.63 -0.45
C GLY A 133 -8.57 -16.99 0.88
N ARG A 134 -7.26 -17.01 1.18
CA ARG A 134 -6.69 -16.46 2.42
C ARG A 134 -6.98 -14.96 2.53
N PRO A 135 -7.40 -14.45 3.69
CA PRO A 135 -7.49 -13.01 3.90
C PRO A 135 -6.11 -12.38 3.76
N VAL A 136 -6.02 -11.34 2.94
CA VAL A 136 -4.81 -10.55 2.73
C VAL A 136 -5.22 -9.09 2.83
N PRO A 137 -4.85 -8.37 3.91
CA PRO A 137 -4.99 -6.93 4.00
C PRO A 137 -4.46 -6.22 2.74
N ALA A 138 -5.30 -5.37 2.15
CA ALA A 138 -4.99 -4.66 0.91
C ALA A 138 -4.80 -3.16 1.14
N GLU A 139 -3.77 -2.58 0.53
CA GLU A 139 -3.49 -1.16 0.52
C GLU A 139 -3.68 -0.63 -0.90
N PHE A 140 -4.82 -0.03 -1.14
CA PHE A 140 -5.18 0.59 -2.41
C PHE A 140 -4.58 1.99 -2.46
N ILE A 141 -3.86 2.32 -3.54
CA ILE A 141 -3.36 3.67 -3.79
C ILE A 141 -3.97 4.20 -5.09
N GLY A 142 -4.82 5.21 -4.99
CA GLY A 142 -5.47 5.88 -6.10
C GLY A 142 -4.87 7.25 -6.37
N VAL A 143 -5.06 7.77 -7.58
CA VAL A 143 -4.66 9.13 -7.96
C VAL A 143 -5.87 9.82 -8.58
N VAL A 144 -6.22 11.02 -8.13
CA VAL A 144 -7.39 11.75 -8.64
C VAL A 144 -7.16 12.19 -10.09
N ARG A 145 -5.96 12.72 -10.39
CA ARG A 145 -5.61 13.19 -11.75
C ARG A 145 -4.64 12.25 -12.46
N SER A 146 -5.02 11.78 -13.64
CA SER A 146 -4.11 11.03 -14.51
C SER A 146 -2.96 11.90 -15.01
N GLN A 147 -1.76 11.33 -15.06
CA GLN A 147 -0.60 11.94 -15.73
C GLN A 147 -0.82 12.08 -17.25
N GLN A 148 -1.68 11.24 -17.84
CA GLN A 148 -2.08 11.32 -19.23
C GLN A 148 -3.56 11.02 -19.37
N SER A 149 -4.37 12.08 -19.32
CA SER A 149 -5.83 11.95 -19.41
C SER A 149 -6.25 11.68 -20.85
N VAL A 150 -7.07 10.65 -21.06
CA VAL A 150 -7.60 10.27 -22.38
C VAL A 150 -9.13 10.26 -22.29
N TYR A 151 -9.75 10.98 -23.24
CA TYR A 151 -11.19 11.04 -23.44
C TYR A 151 -11.48 10.76 -24.91
N LEU A 152 -12.19 9.67 -25.17
CA LEU A 152 -12.59 9.30 -26.53
C LEU A 152 -14.06 9.65 -26.75
N LYS A 153 -14.36 10.23 -27.91
CA LYS A 153 -15.73 10.59 -28.26
C LYS A 153 -16.60 9.33 -28.35
N GLY A 154 -17.67 9.29 -27.57
CA GLY A 154 -18.61 8.16 -27.53
C GLY A 154 -18.43 7.23 -26.33
N GLU A 155 -17.35 7.39 -25.56
CA GLU A 155 -17.16 6.67 -24.29
C GLU A 155 -17.99 7.30 -23.17
N ILE A 156 -18.50 6.46 -22.27
CA ILE A 156 -19.37 6.88 -21.14
C ILE A 156 -18.56 7.62 -20.08
N VAL A 157 -17.33 7.18 -19.84
CA VAL A 157 -16.41 7.71 -18.85
C VAL A 157 -15.02 7.86 -19.45
N SER A 158 -14.14 8.61 -18.77
CA SER A 158 -12.74 8.69 -19.16
C SER A 158 -12.00 7.38 -18.88
N ASN A 159 -10.88 7.14 -19.56
CA ASN A 159 -10.02 5.99 -19.24
C ASN A 159 -9.55 5.98 -17.78
N HIS A 160 -9.36 7.17 -17.19
CA HIS A 160 -8.95 7.28 -15.78
C HIS A 160 -10.10 6.99 -14.83
N ASP A 161 -11.32 7.44 -15.14
CA ASP A 161 -12.51 7.11 -14.35
C ASP A 161 -12.81 5.62 -14.41
N GLU A 162 -12.65 4.97 -15.57
CA GLU A 162 -12.79 3.51 -15.71
C GLU A 162 -11.80 2.76 -14.79
N LEU A 163 -10.55 3.22 -14.73
CA LEU A 163 -9.56 2.70 -13.78
C LEU A 163 -10.01 2.92 -12.32
N MET A 164 -10.49 4.12 -11.98
CA MET A 164 -10.85 4.49 -10.62
C MET A 164 -12.17 3.86 -10.14
N CYS A 165 -13.10 3.52 -11.04
CA CYS A 165 -14.28 2.72 -10.72
C CYS A 165 -13.87 1.41 -10.02
N ASN A 166 -12.80 0.77 -10.53
CA ASN A 166 -12.28 -0.46 -9.95
C ASN A 166 -11.62 -0.22 -8.57
N PHE A 167 -10.89 0.89 -8.40
CA PHE A 167 -10.29 1.26 -7.11
C PHE A 167 -11.34 1.32 -5.98
N PHE A 168 -12.48 1.98 -6.23
CA PHE A 168 -13.55 2.06 -5.25
C PHE A 168 -14.27 0.73 -5.07
N ALA A 169 -14.64 0.07 -6.17
CA ALA A 169 -15.43 -1.15 -6.12
C ALA A 169 -14.71 -2.31 -5.41
N GLN A 170 -13.40 -2.44 -5.54
CA GLN A 170 -12.66 -3.54 -4.91
C GLN A 170 -12.58 -3.42 -3.39
N ALA A 171 -12.40 -2.21 -2.87
CA ALA A 171 -12.39 -1.98 -1.42
C ALA A 171 -13.73 -2.39 -0.79
N ASP A 172 -14.85 -1.97 -1.40
CA ASP A 172 -16.20 -2.32 -0.96
C ASP A 172 -16.47 -3.83 -1.11
N ALA A 173 -16.09 -4.43 -2.23
CA ALA A 173 -16.29 -5.85 -2.47
C ALA A 173 -15.56 -6.72 -1.43
N LEU A 174 -14.35 -6.33 -1.02
CA LEU A 174 -13.59 -7.02 0.04
C LEU A 174 -14.26 -6.88 1.41
N ALA A 175 -14.77 -5.69 1.73
CA ALA A 175 -15.41 -5.43 3.01
C ALA A 175 -16.79 -6.13 3.12
N ILE A 176 -17.63 -5.97 2.10
CA ILE A 176 -19.04 -6.39 2.12
C ILE A 176 -19.21 -7.85 1.74
N GLY A 177 -18.51 -8.30 0.70
CA GLY A 177 -18.73 -9.61 0.10
C GLY A 177 -20.09 -9.73 -0.60
N LYS A 178 -20.60 -10.96 -0.70
CA LYS A 178 -21.86 -11.29 -1.35
C LYS A 178 -22.42 -12.60 -0.78
N ALA A 179 -23.52 -12.50 -0.06
CA ALA A 179 -24.09 -13.60 0.69
C ALA A 179 -24.90 -14.58 -0.19
N PRO A 180 -25.06 -15.85 0.25
CA PRO A 180 -25.88 -16.84 -0.45
C PRO A 180 -27.32 -16.39 -0.75
N VAL A 181 -27.93 -15.60 0.13
CA VAL A 181 -29.31 -15.09 -0.05
C VAL A 181 -29.42 -14.13 -1.24
N GLU A 182 -28.40 -13.28 -1.43
CA GLU A 182 -28.34 -12.35 -2.56
C GLU A 182 -28.19 -13.12 -3.86
N LEU A 183 -27.31 -14.13 -3.88
CA LEU A 183 -27.11 -15.00 -5.04
C LEU A 183 -28.41 -15.76 -5.42
N ARG A 184 -29.20 -16.22 -4.43
CA ARG A 184 -30.52 -16.82 -4.71
C ARG A 184 -31.49 -15.81 -5.33
N SER A 185 -31.50 -14.58 -4.83
CA SER A 185 -32.36 -13.52 -5.37
C SER A 185 -32.00 -13.16 -6.83
N GLU A 186 -30.75 -13.37 -7.22
CA GLU A 186 -30.25 -13.23 -8.58
C GLU A 186 -30.45 -14.47 -9.46
N ASN A 187 -31.21 -15.47 -8.97
CA ASN A 187 -31.47 -16.74 -9.66
C ASN A 187 -30.20 -17.55 -9.97
N VAL A 188 -29.16 -17.43 -9.14
CA VAL A 188 -27.99 -18.32 -9.22
C VAL A 188 -28.41 -19.74 -8.84
N PRO A 189 -28.12 -20.77 -9.68
CA PRO A 189 -28.44 -22.16 -9.35
C PRO A 189 -27.83 -22.58 -8.01
N ASP A 190 -28.58 -23.29 -7.16
CA ASP A 190 -28.14 -23.64 -5.79
C ASP A 190 -26.78 -24.33 -5.75
N MET A 191 -26.49 -25.19 -6.74
CA MET A 191 -25.19 -25.88 -6.85
C MET A 191 -23.99 -24.93 -7.07
N LEU A 192 -24.22 -23.72 -7.59
CA LEU A 192 -23.17 -22.72 -7.85
C LEU A 192 -23.03 -21.69 -6.73
N ILE A 193 -24.00 -21.61 -5.81
CA ILE A 193 -23.99 -20.60 -4.74
C ILE A 193 -22.72 -20.66 -3.88
N PRO A 194 -22.25 -21.83 -3.40
CA PRO A 194 -21.03 -21.89 -2.60
C PRO A 194 -19.80 -21.35 -3.35
N HIS A 195 -19.73 -21.58 -4.66
CA HIS A 195 -18.62 -21.12 -5.52
C HIS A 195 -18.66 -19.62 -5.82
N LYS A 196 -19.85 -19.01 -5.78
CA LYS A 196 -20.04 -17.57 -6.04
C LYS A 196 -20.21 -16.74 -4.77
N THR A 197 -20.14 -17.37 -3.59
CA THR A 197 -20.24 -16.66 -2.31
C THR A 197 -18.93 -15.92 -2.03
N PHE A 198 -19.05 -14.66 -1.62
CA PHE A 198 -17.92 -13.86 -1.14
C PHE A 198 -18.18 -13.58 0.34
N THR A 199 -17.27 -14.00 1.20
CA THR A 199 -17.49 -13.92 2.66
C THR A 199 -17.40 -12.50 3.21
N GLY A 200 -16.87 -11.55 2.44
CA GLY A 200 -16.58 -10.20 2.93
C GLY A 200 -15.60 -10.21 4.09
N ASN A 201 -15.64 -9.16 4.91
CA ASN A 201 -14.82 -8.96 6.10
C ASN A 201 -13.31 -9.12 5.84
N ARG A 202 -12.86 -8.62 4.68
CA ARG A 202 -11.45 -8.62 4.29
C ARG A 202 -10.93 -7.19 4.39
N PRO A 203 -9.93 -6.92 5.27
CA PRO A 203 -9.52 -5.55 5.58
C PRO A 203 -8.84 -4.90 4.38
N SER A 204 -9.11 -3.61 4.19
CA SER A 204 -8.38 -2.79 3.23
C SER A 204 -8.23 -1.36 3.73
N MET A 205 -7.27 -0.64 3.14
CA MET A 205 -7.05 0.78 3.33
C MET A 205 -6.93 1.45 1.97
N SER A 206 -7.51 2.64 1.84
CA SER A 206 -7.52 3.41 0.60
C SER A 206 -6.81 4.74 0.79
N ILE A 207 -5.73 4.95 0.05
CA ILE A 207 -4.97 6.20 -0.02
C ILE A 207 -5.32 6.86 -1.35
N MET A 208 -5.79 8.11 -1.31
CA MET A 208 -6.12 8.88 -2.51
C MET A 208 -5.20 10.08 -2.64
N LEU A 209 -4.38 10.08 -3.68
CA LEU A 209 -3.44 11.15 -3.98
C LEU A 209 -4.09 12.17 -4.93
N PRO A 210 -3.89 13.49 -4.76
CA PRO A 210 -4.49 14.48 -5.65
C PRO A 210 -3.95 14.39 -7.08
N GLU A 211 -2.65 14.11 -7.23
CA GLU A 211 -1.96 13.89 -8.49
C GLU A 211 -0.60 13.23 -8.20
N LEU A 212 -0.04 12.54 -9.20
CA LEU A 212 1.27 11.91 -9.07
C LEU A 212 2.38 12.80 -9.65
N ASN A 213 2.76 13.81 -8.87
CA ASN A 213 3.89 14.71 -9.13
C ASN A 213 5.09 14.38 -8.21
N ALA A 214 6.23 15.04 -8.39
CA ALA A 214 7.44 14.79 -7.60
C ALA A 214 7.21 14.92 -6.08
N TYR A 215 6.51 15.97 -5.65
CA TYR A 215 6.18 16.22 -4.25
C TYR A 215 5.32 15.11 -3.65
N THR A 216 4.23 14.73 -4.32
CA THR A 216 3.35 13.65 -3.83
C THR A 216 4.07 12.29 -3.82
N VAL A 217 4.99 12.04 -4.77
CA VAL A 217 5.83 10.83 -4.76
C VAL A 217 6.77 10.83 -3.55
N GLY A 218 7.35 11.98 -3.20
CA GLY A 218 8.14 12.15 -1.98
C GLY A 218 7.33 11.88 -0.72
N GLN A 219 6.13 12.44 -0.62
CA GLN A 219 5.21 12.18 0.49
C GLN A 219 4.86 10.69 0.61
N LEU A 220 4.58 10.03 -0.52
CA LEU A 220 4.25 8.60 -0.53
C LEU A 220 5.44 7.74 -0.09
N LEU A 221 6.66 8.09 -0.51
CA LEU A 221 7.86 7.38 -0.06
C LEU A 221 8.02 7.50 1.46
N ALA A 222 8.10 8.72 1.98
CA ALA A 222 8.30 8.97 3.40
C ALA A 222 7.19 8.35 4.25
N LEU A 223 5.94 8.38 3.78
CA LEU A 223 4.81 7.72 4.44
C LEU A 223 5.08 6.24 4.69
N TYR A 224 5.65 5.54 3.71
CA TYR A 224 5.99 4.12 3.84
C TYR A 224 7.27 3.91 4.66
N GLU A 225 8.28 4.77 4.56
CA GLU A 225 9.47 4.70 5.40
C GLU A 225 9.10 4.85 6.89
N ASP A 226 8.31 5.87 7.22
CA ASP A 226 7.84 6.18 8.57
C ASP A 226 6.95 5.08 9.15
N ARG A 227 5.96 4.59 8.39
CA ARG A 227 5.06 3.54 8.90
C ARG A 227 5.84 2.27 9.26
N ILE A 228 6.89 1.93 8.48
CA ILE A 228 7.72 0.75 8.70
C ILE A 228 8.54 0.91 9.97
N ALA A 229 9.04 2.12 10.24
CA ALA A 229 9.68 2.46 11.51
C ALA A 229 8.71 2.33 12.69
N VAL A 230 7.46 2.82 12.56
CA VAL A 230 6.41 2.66 13.59
C VAL A 230 6.20 1.18 13.91
N GLN A 231 6.01 0.33 12.90
CA GLN A 231 5.85 -1.12 13.12
C GLN A 231 7.03 -1.70 13.90
N GLY A 232 8.25 -1.32 13.54
CA GLY A 232 9.48 -1.71 14.23
C GLY A 232 9.49 -1.35 15.71
N PHE A 233 9.15 -0.10 16.03
CA PHE A 233 9.08 0.38 17.41
C PHE A 233 8.01 -0.34 18.21
N ILE A 234 6.82 -0.59 17.64
CA ILE A 234 5.74 -1.33 18.30
C ILE A 234 6.14 -2.78 18.60
N TRP A 235 6.85 -3.44 17.68
CA TRP A 235 7.37 -4.79 17.90
C TRP A 235 8.63 -4.84 18.78
N ASN A 236 9.19 -3.68 19.16
CA ASN A 236 10.45 -3.55 19.89
C ASN A 236 11.63 -4.21 19.16
N ILE A 237 11.70 -4.09 17.84
CA ILE A 237 12.78 -4.62 17.00
C ILE A 237 13.65 -3.50 16.44
N ASN A 238 14.86 -3.84 16.00
CA ASN A 238 15.67 -2.90 15.23
C ASN A 238 15.32 -2.97 13.74
N SER A 239 14.68 -1.93 13.22
CA SER A 239 14.32 -1.78 11.80
C SER A 239 15.46 -1.29 10.91
N PHE A 240 16.62 -0.98 11.48
CA PHE A 240 17.75 -0.35 10.79
C PHE A 240 18.94 -1.31 10.66
#